data_AF-A0AAU1X756-F1
#
_entry.id   AF-A0AAU1X756-F1
#
_cell.length_a   1.000
_cell.length_b   1.000
_cell.length_c   1.000
_cell.angle_alpha   90.00
_cell.angle_beta   90.00
_cell.angle_gamma   90.00
#
_symmetry.space_group_name_H-M   'P 1'
#
loop_
_entity.id
_entity.type
_entity.pdbx_description
1 polymer ?
#
loop_
_entity_poly.entity_id
_entity_poly.type
_entity_poly.pdbx_seq_one_letter_code
_entity_poly.pdbx_strand_id
1 'polypeptide(L)'
;MEGTTWRVDLVSADGKLCTQATVGGKPAGSGCEPPVSKEIPVNIALDGLDPNVLLIYGAADSSVARLVARSASGTSQAVDITAHQGKAFFAYALKPGTAGDLMAFDSGGQQVFSAADKIREFETPAG
;
A
#
# COMPACT_ATOMS: atom_id res chain seq x y z
N MET A 1 14.17 16.89 6.27
CA MET A 1 14.69 15.89 5.32
C MET A 1 13.94 16.06 4.02
N GLU A 2 14.31 17.08 3.26
CA GLU A 2 13.95 17.20 1.85
C GLU A 2 14.98 16.38 1.06
N GLY A 3 14.55 15.59 0.08
CA GLY A 3 15.45 15.05 -0.94
C GLY A 3 15.80 13.56 -0.91
N THR A 4 15.32 12.76 0.06
CA THR A 4 15.50 11.30 -0.04
C THR A 4 14.46 10.72 -0.99
N THR A 5 14.85 10.45 -2.23
CA THR A 5 14.01 9.77 -3.21
C THR A 5 13.77 8.34 -2.79
N TRP A 6 12.51 7.91 -2.82
CA TRP A 6 12.11 6.53 -2.67
C TRP A 6 11.30 6.08 -3.89
N ARG A 7 11.29 4.78 -4.15
CA ARG A 7 10.41 4.13 -5.12
C ARG A 7 9.98 2.77 -4.60
N VAL A 8 8.91 2.23 -5.15
CA VAL A 8 8.46 0.87 -4.88
C VAL A 8 8.35 0.12 -6.18
N ASP A 9 8.97 -1.06 -6.23
CA ASP A 9 8.95 -1.95 -7.39
C ASP A 9 8.16 -3.22 -7.02
N LEU A 10 7.33 -3.72 -7.94
CA LEU A 10 6.77 -5.06 -7.85
C LEU A 10 7.80 -6.07 -8.35
N VAL A 11 8.12 -7.07 -7.54
CA VAL A 11 9.14 -8.09 -7.80
C VAL A 11 8.55 -9.48 -7.62
N SER A 12 9.08 -10.48 -8.33
CA SER A 12 8.69 -11.88 -8.12
C SER A 12 9.73 -12.58 -7.25
N ALA A 13 9.29 -13.21 -6.15
CA ALA A 13 10.13 -13.99 -5.25
C ALA A 13 9.44 -15.32 -4.92
N ASP A 14 10.13 -16.45 -5.13
CA ASP A 14 9.61 -17.81 -4.88
C ASP A 14 8.24 -18.09 -5.51
N GLY A 15 8.01 -17.56 -6.72
CA GLY A 15 6.73 -17.69 -7.43
C GLY A 15 5.58 -16.85 -6.88
N LYS A 16 5.84 -15.96 -5.91
CA LYS A 16 4.89 -14.99 -5.36
C LYS A 16 5.24 -13.59 -5.84
N LEU A 17 4.21 -12.76 -6.04
CA LEU A 17 4.43 -11.34 -6.28
C LEU A 17 4.63 -10.63 -4.94
N CYS A 18 5.73 -9.90 -4.85
CA CYS A 18 6.12 -9.12 -3.70
C CYS A 18 6.46 -7.70 -4.13
N THR A 19 6.77 -6.88 -3.14
CA THR A 19 7.13 -5.47 -3.29
C THR A 19 8.50 -5.27 -2.70
N GLN A 20 9.25 -4.33 -3.27
CA GLN A 20 10.53 -3.89 -2.74
C GLN A 20 10.59 -2.36 -2.79
N ALA A 21 10.71 -1.76 -1.61
CA ALA A 21 10.96 -0.33 -1.47
C ALA A 21 12.46 -0.07 -1.57
N THR A 22 12.82 0.94 -2.37
CA THR A 22 14.19 1.42 -2.51
C THR A 22 14.27 2.87 -2.06
N VAL A 23 15.22 3.18 -1.17
CA VAL A 23 15.45 4.52 -0.60
C VAL A 23 16.89 4.92 -0.89
N GLY A 24 17.10 6.05 -1.57
CA GLY A 24 18.45 6.48 -1.93
C GLY A 24 19.24 5.42 -2.72
N GLY A 25 18.56 4.61 -3.52
CA GLY A 25 19.15 3.52 -4.30
C GLY A 25 19.41 2.21 -3.56
N LYS A 26 19.00 2.07 -2.28
CA LYS A 26 19.17 0.84 -1.50
C LYS A 26 17.83 0.21 -1.11
N PRO A 27 17.71 -1.13 -1.09
CA PRO A 27 16.54 -1.81 -0.53
C PRO A 27 16.31 -1.42 0.94
N ALA A 28 15.06 -1.11 1.28
CA ALA A 28 14.67 -0.62 2.61
C ALA A 28 13.45 -1.36 3.21
N GLY A 29 12.52 -1.81 2.38
CA GLY A 29 11.34 -2.56 2.82
C GLY A 29 10.92 -3.58 1.78
N SER A 30 10.23 -4.63 2.19
CA SER A 30 9.74 -5.65 1.28
C SER A 30 8.57 -6.43 1.85
N GLY A 31 7.61 -6.78 0.99
CA GLY A 31 6.48 -7.59 1.43
C GLY A 31 5.74 -8.27 0.29
N CYS A 32 5.22 -9.48 0.56
CA CYS A 32 4.56 -10.32 -0.43
C CYS A 32 3.04 -10.24 -0.32
N GLU A 33 2.34 -10.37 -1.45
CA GLU A 33 0.89 -10.16 -1.53
C GLU A 33 0.11 -10.75 -0.34
N PRO A 34 -0.72 -9.96 0.35
CA PRO A 34 -1.73 -10.52 1.23
C PRO A 34 -2.87 -11.12 0.38
N PRO A 35 -3.55 -12.19 0.85
CA PRO A 35 -4.63 -12.82 0.09
C PRO A 35 -5.85 -11.89 -0.03
N VAL A 36 -6.50 -11.88 -1.19
CA VAL A 36 -7.76 -11.15 -1.44
C VAL A 36 -8.89 -12.10 -1.80
N SER A 37 -10.12 -11.70 -1.47
CA SER A 37 -11.34 -12.43 -1.83
C SER A 37 -12.47 -11.44 -2.14
N LYS A 38 -13.64 -11.93 -2.54
CA LYS A 38 -14.81 -11.07 -2.79
C LYS A 38 -15.31 -10.37 -1.52
N GLU A 39 -15.12 -11.01 -0.37
CA GLU A 39 -15.48 -10.49 0.94
C GLU A 39 -14.46 -9.46 1.46
N ILE A 40 -13.23 -9.53 0.95
CA ILE A 40 -12.12 -8.63 1.29
C ILE A 40 -11.61 -8.02 -0.02
N PRO A 41 -12.33 -7.04 -0.60
CA PRO A 41 -12.05 -6.50 -1.93
C PRO A 41 -10.70 -5.78 -2.02
N VAL A 42 -10.13 -5.40 -0.88
CA VAL A 42 -8.75 -4.94 -0.75
C VAL A 42 -8.15 -5.56 0.49
N ASN A 43 -6.99 -6.18 0.37
CA ASN A 43 -6.20 -6.59 1.51
C ASN A 43 -4.83 -5.95 1.42
N ILE A 44 -4.38 -5.40 2.55
CA ILE A 44 -3.12 -4.67 2.64
C ILE A 44 -2.24 -5.27 3.69
N ALA A 45 -0.95 -5.05 3.56
CA ALA A 45 0.01 -5.23 4.62
C ALA A 45 0.87 -3.95 4.73
N LEU A 46 1.35 -3.73 5.95
CA LEU A 46 2.16 -2.59 6.32
C LEU A 46 3.52 -3.12 6.76
N ASP A 47 4.58 -2.58 6.17
CA ASP A 47 5.96 -2.90 6.51
C ASP A 47 6.67 -1.62 6.94
N GLY A 48 7.06 -1.59 8.22
CA GLY A 48 7.81 -0.51 8.85
C GLY A 48 9.20 -0.94 9.32
N LEU A 49 9.82 -1.93 8.66
CA LEU A 49 11.17 -2.39 8.99
C LEU A 49 12.22 -1.27 8.90
N ASP A 50 12.07 -0.33 7.95
CA ASP A 50 12.89 0.88 7.89
C ASP A 50 12.22 2.03 8.68
N PRO A 51 12.92 2.67 9.64
CA PRO A 51 12.34 3.75 10.43
C PRO A 51 12.02 5.03 9.62
N ASN A 52 12.49 5.14 8.38
CA ASN A 52 12.27 6.27 7.50
C ASN A 52 11.14 6.03 6.48
N VAL A 53 10.71 4.78 6.29
CA VAL A 53 9.73 4.42 5.27
C VAL A 53 8.71 3.43 5.80
N LEU A 54 7.43 3.78 5.64
CA LEU A 54 6.30 2.87 5.76
C LEU A 54 5.91 2.42 4.36
N LEU A 55 6.14 1.14 4.07
CA LEU A 55 5.68 0.50 2.84
C LEU A 55 4.26 -0.04 3.05
N ILE A 56 3.33 0.41 2.22
CA ILE A 56 1.95 -0.09 2.18
C ILE A 56 1.76 -0.79 0.85
N TYR A 57 1.43 -2.06 0.90
CA TYR A 57 1.26 -2.89 -0.28
C TYR A 57 0.06 -3.81 -0.13
N GLY A 58 -0.46 -4.29 -1.25
CA GLY A 58 -1.62 -5.13 -1.21
C GLY A 58 -2.04 -5.67 -2.57
N ALA A 59 -3.15 -6.38 -2.53
CA ALA A 59 -3.89 -6.75 -3.71
C ALA A 59 -5.31 -6.19 -3.62
N ALA A 60 -5.95 -6.06 -4.77
CA ALA A 60 -7.33 -5.65 -4.91
C ALA A 60 -8.08 -6.68 -5.77
N ASP A 61 -9.36 -6.87 -5.46
CA ASP A 61 -10.30 -7.59 -6.30
C ASP A 61 -10.63 -6.79 -7.57
N SER A 62 -11.09 -7.49 -8.60
CA SER A 62 -11.53 -6.93 -9.88
C SER A 62 -12.62 -5.85 -9.79
N SER A 63 -13.39 -5.80 -8.70
CA SER A 63 -14.39 -4.76 -8.45
C SER A 63 -13.80 -3.40 -8.09
N VAL A 64 -12.53 -3.33 -7.69
CA VAL A 64 -11.84 -2.08 -7.35
C VAL A 64 -11.31 -1.43 -8.62
N ALA A 65 -11.85 -0.27 -8.96
CA ALA A 65 -11.43 0.51 -10.13
C ALA A 65 -10.35 1.55 -9.80
N ARG A 66 -10.31 2.04 -8.56
CA ARG A 66 -9.38 3.10 -8.14
C ARG A 66 -8.95 2.96 -6.69
N LEU A 67 -7.68 3.25 -6.43
CA LEU A 67 -7.12 3.42 -5.08
C LEU A 67 -6.62 4.85 -4.88
N VAL A 68 -6.87 5.39 -3.68
CA VAL A 68 -6.38 6.70 -3.27
C VAL A 68 -5.78 6.60 -1.87
N ALA A 69 -4.49 6.90 -1.76
CA ALA A 69 -3.83 7.05 -0.49
C ALA A 69 -4.03 8.47 0.03
N ARG A 70 -4.43 8.58 1.29
CA ARG A 70 -4.59 9.85 2.00
C ARG A 70 -3.59 9.91 3.15
N SER A 71 -2.84 11.00 3.23
CA SER A 71 -1.98 11.25 4.38
C SER A 71 -2.78 11.79 5.58
N ALA A 72 -2.21 11.70 6.77
CA ALA A 72 -2.78 12.30 7.99
C ALA A 72 -2.95 13.84 7.86
N SER A 73 -2.15 14.50 7.01
CA SER A 73 -2.28 15.93 6.69
C SER A 73 -3.41 16.26 5.69
N GLY A 74 -4.12 15.25 5.19
CA GLY A 74 -5.23 15.41 4.25
C GLY A 74 -4.82 15.47 2.77
N THR A 75 -3.54 15.29 2.45
CA THR A 75 -3.07 15.19 1.05
C THR A 75 -3.50 13.85 0.47
N SER A 76 -3.97 13.84 -0.78
CA SER A 76 -4.37 12.62 -1.48
C SER A 76 -3.50 12.38 -2.70
N GLN A 77 -3.15 11.11 -2.94
CA GLN A 77 -2.44 10.66 -4.13
C GLN A 77 -3.14 9.43 -4.70
N ALA A 78 -3.22 9.37 -6.04
CA ALA A 78 -3.64 8.15 -6.70
C ALA A 78 -2.59 7.06 -6.45
N VAL A 79 -3.05 5.84 -6.22
CA VAL A 79 -2.19 4.66 -6.10
C VAL A 79 -2.38 3.83 -7.35
N ASP A 80 -1.28 3.59 -8.06
CA ASP A 80 -1.31 2.81 -9.28
C ASP A 80 -1.63 1.35 -8.98
N ILE A 81 -2.54 0.80 -9.78
CA ILE A 81 -2.92 -0.61 -9.75
C ILE A 81 -2.25 -1.29 -10.93
N THR A 82 -1.45 -2.30 -10.66
CA THR A 82 -0.78 -3.14 -11.66
C THR A 82 -1.51 -4.48 -11.77
N ALA A 83 -2.00 -4.80 -12.96
CA ALA A 83 -2.57 -6.12 -13.23
C ALA A 83 -1.45 -7.13 -13.52
N HIS A 84 -1.44 -8.26 -12.81
CA HIS A 84 -0.52 -9.36 -13.05
C HIS A 84 -1.23 -10.70 -12.83
N GLN A 85 -1.18 -11.59 -13.84
CA GLN A 85 -1.84 -12.92 -13.81
C GLN A 85 -3.32 -12.89 -13.36
N GLY A 86 -4.08 -11.89 -13.82
CA GLY A 86 -5.50 -11.76 -13.50
C GLY A 86 -5.80 -11.25 -12.08
N LYS A 87 -4.77 -10.86 -11.33
CA LYS A 87 -4.89 -10.18 -10.04
C LYS A 87 -4.45 -8.72 -10.18
N ALA A 88 -4.98 -7.86 -9.31
CA ALA A 88 -4.61 -6.45 -9.24
C ALA A 88 -3.76 -6.20 -7.99
N PHE A 89 -2.61 -5.56 -8.17
CA PHE A 89 -1.63 -5.30 -7.12
C PHE A 89 -1.33 -3.84 -7.03
N PHE A 90 -0.96 -3.39 -5.83
CA PHE A 90 -0.54 -2.03 -5.63
C PHE A 90 0.49 -1.95 -4.52
N ALA A 91 1.28 -0.90 -4.57
CA ALA A 91 2.15 -0.52 -3.48
C ALA A 91 2.50 0.96 -3.56
N TYR A 92 2.72 1.55 -2.40
CA TYR A 92 3.24 2.90 -2.26
C TYR A 92 3.96 3.01 -0.93
N ALA A 93 4.81 4.03 -0.81
CA ALA A 93 5.52 4.27 0.43
C ALA A 93 5.23 5.68 0.93
N LEU A 94 5.29 5.86 2.24
CA LEU A 94 5.16 7.14 2.92
C LEU A 94 6.18 7.22 4.04
N LYS A 95 6.32 8.41 4.62
CA LYS A 95 7.04 8.53 5.88
C LYS A 95 6.19 7.89 7.00
N PRO A 96 6.77 7.12 7.93
CA PRO A 96 6.05 6.65 9.11
C PRO A 96 5.43 7.80 9.90
N GLY A 97 4.21 7.58 10.40
CA GLY A 97 3.39 8.57 11.11
C GLY A 97 2.67 9.56 10.18
N THR A 98 2.68 9.33 8.87
CA THR A 98 2.02 10.22 7.89
C THR A 98 0.93 9.52 7.08
N ALA A 99 0.79 8.19 7.18
CA ALA A 99 -0.28 7.48 6.53
C ALA A 99 -1.61 7.75 7.27
N GLY A 100 -2.67 8.05 6.51
CA GLY A 100 -3.99 8.31 7.09
C GLY A 100 -5.03 7.28 6.67
N ASP A 101 -5.13 7.03 5.37
CA ASP A 101 -6.07 6.04 4.82
C ASP A 101 -5.58 5.52 3.46
N LEU A 102 -6.04 4.33 3.09
CA LEU A 102 -6.12 3.86 1.72
C LEU A 102 -7.59 3.58 1.40
N MET A 103 -8.15 4.40 0.53
CA MET A 103 -9.53 4.26 0.08
C MET A 103 -9.58 3.55 -1.26
N ALA A 104 -10.53 2.62 -1.39
CA ALA A 104 -10.83 1.97 -2.67
C ALA A 104 -12.21 2.37 -3.17
N PHE A 105 -12.32 2.55 -4.48
CA PHE A 105 -13.54 2.94 -5.15
C PHE A 105 -13.86 1.96 -6.29
N ASP A 106 -15.14 1.67 -6.47
CA ASP A 106 -15.64 0.93 -7.63
C ASP A 106 -15.73 1.81 -8.89
N SER A 107 -16.18 1.24 -10.00
CA SER A 107 -16.35 1.95 -11.28
C SER A 107 -17.44 3.04 -11.24
N GLY A 108 -18.35 2.99 -10.26
CA GLY A 108 -19.35 4.02 -10.02
C GLY A 108 -18.84 5.19 -9.17
N GLY A 109 -17.62 5.08 -8.64
CA GLY A 109 -17.03 6.05 -7.73
C GLY A 109 -17.50 5.90 -6.28
N GLN A 110 -18.23 4.83 -5.95
CA GLN A 110 -18.60 4.53 -4.56
C GLN A 110 -17.38 3.98 -3.82
N GLN A 111 -17.16 4.46 -2.59
CA GLN A 111 -16.14 3.90 -1.72
C GLN A 111 -16.55 2.51 -1.24
N VAL A 112 -15.69 1.51 -1.47
CA VAL A 112 -15.92 0.11 -1.10
C VAL A 112 -14.98 -0.40 0.00
N PHE A 113 -13.94 0.37 0.33
CA PHE A 113 -12.96 0.02 1.36
C PHE A 113 -12.28 1.25 1.96
N SER A 114 -11.85 1.12 3.21
CA SER A 114 -10.96 2.05 3.94
C SER A 114 -9.99 1.23 4.78
N ALA A 115 -8.73 1.64 4.78
CA ALA A 115 -7.67 1.05 5.60
C ALA A 115 -7.37 1.87 6.86
N ALA A 116 -8.09 2.96 7.11
CA ALA A 116 -7.78 3.93 8.16
C ALA A 116 -7.56 3.27 9.53
N ASP A 117 -8.44 2.35 9.93
CA ASP A 117 -8.32 1.67 11.22
C ASP A 117 -7.05 0.81 11.31
N LYS A 118 -6.76 0.03 10.26
CA LYS A 118 -5.57 -0.81 10.19
C LYS A 118 -4.28 0.00 10.17
N ILE A 119 -4.26 1.12 9.45
CA ILE A 119 -3.12 2.06 9.42
C ILE A 119 -2.91 2.66 10.81
N ARG A 120 -3.98 3.14 11.44
CA ARG A 120 -3.92 3.73 12.78
C ARG A 120 -3.44 2.72 13.84
N GLU A 121 -3.93 1.49 13.79
CA GLU A 121 -3.49 0.41 14.70
C GLU A 121 -2.01 0.09 14.53
N PHE A 122 -1.50 0.11 13.30
CA PHE A 122 -0.08 -0.10 13.02
C PHE A 122 0.79 1.07 13.50
N GLU A 123 0.35 2.31 13.26
CA GLU A 123 1.13 3.52 13.60
C GLU A 123 1.03 3.93 15.08
N THR A 124 0.10 3.35 15.85
CA THR A 124 -0.01 3.57 17.29
C THR A 124 0.68 2.42 18.03
N PRO A 125 1.88 2.61 18.63
CA PRO A 125 2.51 1.55 19.40
C PRO A 125 1.59 1.14 20.56
N ALA A 126 1.49 -0.17 20.82
CA ALA A 126 0.98 -0.63 22.11
C ALA A 126 1.87 -0.02 23.20
N GLY A 127 1.28 0.87 24.01
CA GLY A 127 1.95 1.53 25.13
C GLY A 127 2.39 0.56 26.23
#